data_AF-A0A926IKD6-F1
#
_entry.id   AF-A0A926IKD6-F1
#
_cell.length_a   1.000
_cell.length_b   1.000
_cell.length_c   1.000
_cell.angle_alpha   90.00
_cell.angle_beta   90.00
_cell.angle_gamma   90.00
#
_symmetry.space_group_name_H-M   'P 1'
#
loop_
_entity.id
_entity.type
_entity.pdbx_description
1 polymer ?
#
loop_
_entity_poly.entity_id
_entity_poly.type
_entity_poly.pdbx_seq_one_letter_code
_entity_poly.pdbx_strand_id
1 'polypeptide(L)'
;MDKKRNNLIIFLMFLLGVFVLPFSGLLRAQTRYGRNYSEPFHGLIFKDPYLISNFYVERNIEDMSDIIEHTCSFNYLGEDNLEVFILGKEIDNIITKHNINIEDTVQIAVDNSAEITQEIVNISKLKPIYDEISNFDYTGVSFKKLSAPEDEAYTIKIRLPMRKIFDRNKVIIRLSTFITNAKIDNILDDEKSINLNVGEYYISSIEIYNKNLIFNHILGKYIRVICIIIFIVYVFKVIFGTKRKSSLLVLISLYYIFLNFYKVMGKELSGGMGFIIIFSIFGLILSSILAYKFS
;
A
#
# COMPACT_ATOMS: atom_id res chain seq x y z
N MET A 1 -35.63 -15.22 -39.23
CA MET A 1 -34.68 -14.13 -38.93
C MET A 1 -33.28 -14.67 -39.22
N ASP A 2 -32.53 -14.04 -40.13
CA ASP A 2 -31.24 -14.59 -40.56
C ASP A 2 -30.28 -14.76 -39.38
N LYS A 3 -29.64 -15.93 -39.30
CA LYS A 3 -28.72 -16.29 -38.21
C LYS A 3 -27.57 -15.28 -38.07
N LYS A 4 -27.14 -14.69 -39.20
CA LYS A 4 -26.19 -13.56 -39.25
C LYS A 4 -26.72 -12.30 -38.56
N ARG A 5 -28.00 -11.96 -38.79
CA ARG A 5 -28.65 -10.78 -38.20
C ARG A 5 -28.80 -10.91 -36.69
N ASN A 6 -29.17 -12.09 -36.19
CA ASN A 6 -29.27 -12.33 -34.73
C ASN A 6 -27.91 -12.25 -34.05
N ASN A 7 -26.87 -12.84 -34.64
CA ASN A 7 -25.51 -12.75 -34.10
C ASN A 7 -24.99 -11.31 -34.08
N LEU A 8 -25.29 -10.52 -35.12
CA LEU A 8 -24.93 -9.11 -35.19
C LEU A 8 -25.61 -8.29 -34.08
N ILE A 9 -26.91 -8.51 -33.86
CA ILE A 9 -27.67 -7.80 -32.81
C ILE A 9 -27.13 -8.14 -31.41
N ILE A 10 -26.90 -9.42 -31.12
CA ILE A 10 -26.35 -9.86 -29.83
C ILE A 10 -24.95 -9.27 -29.61
N PHE A 11 -24.13 -9.21 -30.67
CA PHE A 11 -22.81 -8.59 -30.62
C PHE A 11 -22.88 -7.08 -30.35
N LEU A 12 -23.78 -6.36 -31.03
CA LEU A 12 -24.02 -4.93 -30.80
C LEU A 12 -24.48 -4.67 -29.36
N MET A 13 -25.37 -5.50 -28.81
CA MET A 13 -25.78 -5.40 -27.41
C MET A 13 -24.62 -5.64 -26.43
N PHE A 14 -23.74 -6.61 -26.72
CA PHE A 14 -22.54 -6.83 -25.91
C PHE A 14 -21.57 -5.65 -25.98
N LEU A 15 -21.34 -5.10 -27.16
CA LEU A 15 -20.45 -3.95 -27.37
C LEU A 15 -20.99 -2.72 -26.65
N LEU A 16 -22.31 -2.49 -26.71
CA LEU A 16 -23.00 -1.49 -25.90
C LEU A 16 -22.85 -1.73 -24.40
N GLY A 17 -22.98 -2.99 -23.94
CA GLY A 17 -22.76 -3.34 -22.55
C GLY A 17 -21.34 -2.99 -22.07
N VAL A 18 -20.33 -3.46 -22.81
CA VAL A 18 -18.91 -3.18 -22.53
C VAL A 18 -18.61 -1.69 -22.58
N PHE A 19 -19.29 -0.92 -23.44
CA PHE A 19 -19.11 0.53 -23.55
C PHE A 19 -19.83 1.31 -22.45
N VAL A 20 -21.02 0.89 -22.01
CA VAL A 20 -21.85 1.60 -21.02
C VAL A 20 -21.45 1.30 -19.57
N LEU A 21 -21.02 0.07 -19.26
CA LEU A 21 -20.62 -0.33 -17.91
C LEU A 21 -19.46 0.46 -17.28
N PRO A 22 -18.45 0.93 -18.03
CA PRO A 22 -17.43 1.83 -17.53
C PRO A 22 -18.02 3.16 -17.03
N PHE A 23 -19.07 3.65 -17.68
CA PHE A 23 -19.75 4.91 -17.32
C PHE A 23 -20.81 4.73 -16.22
N SER A 24 -21.36 3.53 -16.02
CA SER A 24 -22.44 3.28 -15.06
C SER A 24 -22.00 3.24 -13.59
N GLY A 25 -20.71 3.42 -13.31
CA GLY A 25 -20.17 3.34 -11.94
C GLY A 25 -20.06 1.91 -11.40
N LEU A 26 -20.67 0.91 -12.02
CA LEU A 26 -20.52 -0.51 -11.67
C LEU A 26 -19.08 -1.02 -11.83
N LEU A 27 -18.32 -0.41 -12.74
CA LEU A 27 -16.88 -0.64 -12.94
C LEU A 27 -16.01 0.45 -12.33
N ARG A 28 -16.56 1.43 -11.59
CA ARG A 28 -15.70 2.22 -10.71
C ARG A 28 -15.17 1.22 -9.69
N ALA A 29 -13.88 0.90 -9.81
CA ALA A 29 -13.16 0.40 -8.66
C ALA A 29 -13.36 1.49 -7.62
N GLN A 30 -14.22 1.25 -6.61
CA GLN A 30 -14.02 1.94 -5.34
C GLN A 30 -12.55 1.71 -5.05
N THR A 31 -11.77 2.78 -4.97
CA THR A 31 -10.34 2.70 -4.63
C THR A 31 -10.29 1.83 -3.38
N ARG A 32 -9.77 0.62 -3.57
CA ARG A 32 -9.89 -0.43 -2.55
C ARG A 32 -9.21 0.04 -1.27
N TYR A 33 -8.10 0.71 -1.50
CA TYR A 33 -7.33 1.50 -0.56
C TYR A 33 -7.76 2.97 -0.64
N GLY A 34 -7.64 3.69 0.48
CA GLY A 34 -7.85 5.13 0.51
C GLY A 34 -6.93 5.88 -0.45
N ARG A 35 -7.23 7.16 -0.71
CA ARG A 35 -6.39 8.02 -1.55
C ARG A 35 -5.27 8.62 -0.71
N ASN A 36 -4.04 8.58 -1.23
CA ASN A 36 -2.82 9.18 -0.66
C ASN A 36 -2.50 8.71 0.76
N TYR A 37 -1.67 7.68 0.85
CA TYR A 37 -1.05 7.31 2.11
C TYR A 37 0.33 7.96 2.17
N SER A 38 0.41 9.26 2.40
CA SER A 38 1.67 9.94 2.71
C SER A 38 1.64 10.29 4.18
N GLU A 39 2.52 9.70 4.99
CA GLU A 39 2.58 9.96 6.43
C GLU A 39 4.03 10.05 6.90
N PRO A 40 4.31 10.83 7.95
CA PRO A 40 5.67 11.00 8.39
C PRO A 40 6.25 9.72 8.99
N PHE A 41 7.58 9.56 8.91
CA PHE A 41 8.27 8.61 9.77
C PHE A 41 8.09 8.98 11.24
N HIS A 42 8.17 8.00 12.12
CA HIS A 42 8.37 8.25 13.54
C HIS A 42 9.87 8.26 13.83
N GLY A 43 10.29 8.96 14.87
CA GLY A 43 11.60 8.72 15.47
C GLY A 43 12.33 9.99 15.85
N LEU A 44 13.65 9.86 15.98
CA LEU A 44 14.53 10.88 16.53
C LEU A 44 15.70 11.12 15.59
N ILE A 45 15.88 12.36 15.16
CA ILE A 45 17.04 12.80 14.38
C ILE A 45 17.90 13.66 15.29
N PHE A 46 19.12 13.21 15.53
CA PHE A 46 20.09 13.93 16.34
C PHE A 46 20.87 14.89 15.44
N LYS A 47 21.14 16.09 15.91
CA LYS A 47 22.04 17.00 15.19
C LYS A 47 23.44 16.43 15.06
N ASP A 48 23.94 15.88 16.17
CA ASP A 48 25.29 15.31 16.29
C ASP A 48 25.20 13.81 16.65
N PRO A 49 24.82 12.94 15.69
CA PRO A 49 24.52 11.53 15.97
C PRO A 49 25.72 10.72 16.48
N TYR A 50 26.95 11.16 16.18
CA TYR A 50 28.19 10.51 16.61
C TYR A 50 28.48 10.68 18.11
N LEU A 51 27.83 11.66 18.75
CA LEU A 51 27.95 11.92 20.18
C LEU A 51 26.93 11.14 21.01
N ILE A 52 26.10 10.33 20.35
CA ILE A 52 25.09 9.49 20.99
C ILE A 52 25.68 8.11 21.26
N SER A 53 25.55 7.65 22.51
CA SER A 53 26.00 6.33 22.93
C SER A 53 24.94 5.61 23.75
N ASN A 54 25.02 4.27 23.78
CA ASN A 54 24.07 3.40 24.47
C ASN A 54 22.62 3.66 24.03
N PHE A 55 22.42 3.89 22.72
CA PHE A 55 21.10 4.26 22.23
C PHE A 55 20.19 3.03 22.18
N TYR A 56 19.17 3.09 23.01
CA TYR A 56 18.18 2.07 23.22
C TYR A 56 16.79 2.59 22.89
N VAL A 57 16.03 1.79 22.14
CA VAL A 57 14.64 2.09 21.78
C VAL A 57 13.75 0.94 22.21
N GLU A 58 12.74 1.24 23.02
CA GLU A 58 11.67 0.32 23.38
C GLU A 58 10.37 0.79 22.74
N ARG A 59 9.66 -0.12 22.09
CA ARG A 59 8.38 0.15 21.45
C ARG A 59 7.29 -0.71 22.04
N ASN A 60 6.31 -0.04 22.64
CA ASN A 60 5.13 -0.68 23.23
C ASN A 60 3.87 -0.25 22.49
N ILE A 61 3.07 -1.23 22.07
CA ILE A 61 1.79 -0.99 21.41
C ILE A 61 0.71 -0.97 22.49
N GLU A 62 0.11 0.19 22.70
CA GLU A 62 -0.91 0.33 23.74
C GLU A 62 -2.18 -0.45 23.35
N ASP A 63 -2.56 -1.40 24.20
CA ASP A 63 -3.69 -2.30 23.95
C ASP A 63 -4.97 -1.52 23.62
N MET A 64 -5.63 -1.91 22.52
CA MET A 64 -6.86 -1.32 21.98
C MET A 64 -6.73 0.11 21.42
N SER A 65 -5.54 0.72 21.42
CA SER A 65 -5.29 2.01 20.77
C SER A 65 -4.50 1.83 19.47
N ASP A 66 -4.59 2.81 18.58
CA ASP A 66 -3.75 2.85 17.37
C ASP A 66 -2.49 3.66 17.61
N ILE A 67 -1.99 3.65 18.85
CA ILE A 67 -0.86 4.46 19.33
C ILE A 67 0.27 3.50 19.67
N ILE A 68 1.49 3.93 19.35
CA ILE A 68 2.71 3.27 19.75
C ILE A 68 3.51 4.23 20.63
N GLU A 69 3.93 3.75 21.79
CA GLU A 69 4.86 4.47 22.67
C GLU A 69 6.28 4.08 22.27
N HIS A 70 7.11 5.09 22.00
CA HIS A 70 8.54 4.97 21.82
C HIS A 70 9.22 5.49 23.08
N THR A 71 9.88 4.63 23.84
CA THR A 71 10.78 5.03 24.93
C THR A 71 12.22 4.96 24.42
N CYS A 72 12.85 6.12 24.26
CA CYS A 72 14.20 6.28 23.74
C CYS A 72 15.13 6.68 24.88
N SER A 73 16.14 5.86 25.15
CA SER A 73 17.15 6.10 26.20
C SER A 73 18.54 6.13 25.60
N PHE A 74 19.35 7.13 25.94
CA PHE A 74 20.70 7.29 25.40
C PHE A 74 21.52 8.23 26.29
N ASN A 75 22.84 8.20 26.08
CA ASN A 75 23.78 9.14 26.67
C ASN A 75 24.28 10.09 25.58
N TYR A 76 24.44 11.36 25.92
CA TYR A 76 25.05 12.35 25.04
C TYR A 76 26.43 12.72 25.56
N LEU A 77 27.44 12.65 24.69
CA LEU A 77 28.85 12.86 25.04
C LEU A 77 29.39 14.23 24.61
N GLY A 78 28.51 15.13 24.18
CA GLY A 78 28.89 16.47 23.74
C GLY A 78 28.89 17.49 24.89
N GLU A 79 29.74 18.49 24.78
CA GLU A 79 29.84 19.61 25.74
C GLU A 79 28.79 20.70 25.48
N ASP A 80 28.21 20.72 24.27
CA ASP A 80 27.14 21.65 23.89
C ASP A 80 25.75 21.15 24.31
N ASN A 81 24.71 21.97 24.15
CA ASN A 81 23.33 21.50 24.36
C ASN A 81 22.98 20.40 23.35
N LEU A 82 22.38 19.31 23.85
CA LEU A 82 21.79 18.27 23.03
C LEU A 82 20.67 18.87 22.17
N GLU A 83 20.70 18.63 20.85
CA GLU A 83 19.60 18.97 19.94
C GLU A 83 19.06 17.70 19.25
N VAL A 84 17.78 17.41 19.48
CA VAL A 84 17.08 16.26 18.89
C VAL A 84 15.80 16.73 18.24
N PHE A 85 15.54 16.27 17.02
CA PHE A 85 14.33 16.55 16.26
C PHE A 85 13.44 15.32 16.27
N ILE A 86 12.19 15.52 16.68
CA ILE A 86 11.20 14.44 16.72
C ILE A 86 10.46 14.41 15.39
N LEU A 87 10.53 13.27 14.71
CA LEU A 87 9.77 12.98 13.50
C LEU A 87 8.40 12.40 13.84
N GLY A 88 7.39 12.77 13.05
CA GLY A 88 6.05 12.21 13.17
C GLY A 88 4.97 13.27 13.06
N LYS A 89 3.81 12.96 13.62
CA LYS A 89 2.67 13.87 13.73
C LYS A 89 2.31 14.03 15.20
N GLU A 90 2.18 15.28 15.64
CA GLU A 90 1.76 15.61 17.00
C GLU A 90 0.34 15.10 17.24
N ILE A 91 0.19 14.22 18.24
CA ILE A 91 -1.13 13.76 18.71
C ILE A 91 -1.21 13.84 20.24
N ASP A 92 -0.17 13.42 20.97
CA ASP A 92 -0.16 13.45 22.43
C ASP A 92 1.25 13.60 23.04
N ASN A 93 1.26 13.96 24.33
CA ASN A 93 2.38 14.32 25.20
C ASN A 93 3.76 13.69 24.88
N ILE A 94 4.77 14.54 24.72
CA ILE A 94 6.18 14.17 24.85
C ILE A 94 6.51 14.23 26.34
N ILE A 95 6.96 13.11 26.91
CA ILE A 95 7.38 13.05 28.31
C ILE A 95 8.89 12.92 28.34
N THR A 96 9.54 13.88 28.97
CA THR A 96 10.97 13.89 29.18
C THR A 96 11.27 13.78 30.67
N LYS A 97 12.35 13.09 31.02
CA LYS A 97 13.02 13.36 32.29
C LYS A 97 13.92 14.59 32.07
N HIS A 98 13.98 15.50 33.06
CA HIS A 98 14.78 16.74 33.06
C HIS A 98 14.15 17.97 32.39
N ASN A 99 14.75 19.13 32.65
CA ASN A 99 14.40 20.44 32.09
C ASN A 99 14.79 20.50 30.60
N ILE A 100 14.06 19.74 29.77
CA ILE A 100 14.22 19.78 28.33
C ILE A 100 13.33 20.90 27.78
N ASN A 101 13.93 21.82 27.03
CA ASN A 101 13.19 22.83 26.30
C ASN A 101 12.59 22.19 25.05
N ILE A 102 11.28 22.34 24.88
CA ILE A 102 10.53 21.81 23.73
C ILE A 102 10.11 22.99 22.86
N GLU A 103 10.67 23.05 21.67
CA GLU A 103 10.39 24.11 20.71
C GLU A 103 9.58 23.56 19.54
N ASP A 104 8.52 24.27 19.16
CA ASP A 104 7.84 24.05 17.89
C ASP A 104 8.85 24.36 16.78
N THR A 105 9.20 23.34 15.99
CA THR A 105 10.34 23.47 15.08
C THR A 105 9.98 23.23 13.63
N VAL A 106 10.69 23.98 12.80
CA VAL A 106 10.71 23.99 11.34
C VAL A 106 11.15 22.62 10.80
N GLN A 107 10.44 22.18 9.76
CA GLN A 107 10.58 20.88 9.09
C GLN A 107 12.04 20.58 8.73
N ILE A 108 12.71 19.71 9.47
CA ILE A 108 13.78 18.90 8.90
C ILE A 108 13.13 17.92 7.94
N ALA A 109 13.73 17.75 6.77
CA ALA A 109 13.37 16.71 5.81
C ALA A 109 14.44 15.62 5.84
N VAL A 110 14.03 14.35 5.90
CA VAL A 110 14.93 13.23 5.59
C VAL A 110 15.06 13.16 4.07
N ASP A 111 16.26 13.51 3.56
CA ASP A 111 16.51 13.71 2.13
C ASP A 111 16.24 12.46 1.27
N ASN A 112 16.34 11.26 1.85
CA ASN A 112 16.17 9.97 1.14
C ASN A 112 14.85 9.25 1.47
N SER A 113 13.80 9.98 1.86
CA SER A 113 12.54 9.39 2.31
C SER A 113 11.94 8.39 1.29
N ALA A 114 11.97 8.72 -0.01
CA ALA A 114 11.41 7.86 -1.07
C ALA A 114 12.21 6.55 -1.26
N GLU A 115 13.53 6.61 -1.19
CA GLU A 115 14.40 5.42 -1.28
C GLU A 115 14.16 4.51 -0.08
N ILE A 116 14.09 5.10 1.12
CA ILE A 116 13.78 4.38 2.36
C ILE A 116 12.41 3.70 2.28
N THR A 117 11.39 4.40 1.78
CA THR A 117 10.06 3.82 1.54
C THR A 117 10.14 2.59 0.63
N GLN A 118 10.88 2.67 -0.48
CA GLN A 118 10.99 1.56 -1.43
C GLN A 118 11.71 0.35 -0.81
N GLU A 119 12.79 0.57 -0.06
CA GLU A 119 13.50 -0.51 0.62
C GLU A 119 12.61 -1.23 1.64
N ILE A 120 11.85 -0.49 2.47
CA ILE A 120 10.88 -1.06 3.41
C ILE A 120 9.84 -1.92 2.66
N VAL A 121 9.28 -1.39 1.57
CA VAL A 121 8.25 -2.09 0.78
C VAL A 121 8.80 -3.35 0.12
N ASN A 122 10.05 -3.32 -0.37
CA ASN A 122 10.67 -4.44 -1.09
C ASN A 122 10.91 -5.66 -0.20
N ILE A 123 11.33 -5.44 1.05
CA ILE A 123 11.59 -6.52 2.00
C ILE A 123 10.33 -6.95 2.76
N SER A 124 9.26 -6.16 2.71
CA SER A 124 8.01 -6.49 3.37
C SER A 124 7.33 -7.72 2.74
N LYS A 125 6.79 -8.59 3.60
CA LYS A 125 5.92 -9.70 3.18
C LYS A 125 4.60 -9.22 2.59
N LEU A 126 4.23 -7.97 2.85
CA LEU A 126 3.01 -7.33 2.37
C LEU A 126 3.24 -6.52 1.08
N LYS A 127 4.42 -6.64 0.44
CA LYS A 127 4.72 -6.02 -0.87
C LYS A 127 3.57 -6.10 -1.89
N PRO A 128 2.90 -7.26 -2.11
CA PRO A 128 1.81 -7.34 -3.07
C PRO A 128 0.62 -6.42 -2.76
N ILE A 129 0.44 -6.03 -1.50
CA ILE A 129 -0.57 -5.07 -1.06
C ILE A 129 -0.08 -3.64 -1.30
N TYR A 130 1.17 -3.33 -0.92
CA TYR A 130 1.76 -2.00 -1.13
C TYR A 130 1.83 -1.61 -2.61
N ASP A 131 2.14 -2.57 -3.50
CA ASP A 131 2.15 -2.37 -4.96
C ASP A 131 0.77 -1.95 -5.52
N GLU A 132 -0.32 -2.23 -4.80
CA GLU A 132 -1.69 -1.84 -5.18
C GLU A 132 -2.10 -0.47 -4.63
N ILE A 133 -1.33 0.10 -3.70
CA ILE A 133 -1.61 1.39 -3.07
C ILE A 133 -0.95 2.50 -3.90
N SER A 134 -1.76 3.45 -4.39
CA SER A 134 -1.23 4.65 -5.02
C SER A 134 -0.64 5.60 -3.98
N ASN A 135 0.54 6.15 -4.28
CA ASN A 135 1.22 7.15 -3.45
C ASN A 135 1.43 6.68 -2.00
N PHE A 136 1.87 5.43 -1.82
CA PHE A 136 2.40 4.96 -0.55
C PHE A 136 3.79 5.56 -0.35
N ASP A 137 3.92 6.55 0.52
CA ASP A 137 5.20 7.17 0.82
C ASP A 137 5.34 7.53 2.30
N TYR A 138 6.57 7.66 2.76
CA TYR A 138 6.91 8.25 4.04
C TYR A 138 7.50 9.63 3.83
N THR A 139 7.29 10.52 4.79
CA THR A 139 7.95 11.82 4.81
C THR A 139 8.80 11.97 6.06
N GLY A 140 10.05 12.40 5.92
CA GLY A 140 10.90 12.64 7.09
C GLY A 140 10.71 14.01 7.70
N VAL A 141 9.49 14.39 8.08
CA VAL A 141 9.19 15.73 8.61
C VAL A 141 9.24 15.75 10.14
N SER A 142 10.06 16.65 10.71
CA SER A 142 10.05 16.91 12.16
C SER A 142 8.90 17.82 12.57
N PHE A 143 8.36 17.61 13.78
CA PHE A 143 7.31 18.45 14.37
C PHE A 143 7.75 19.17 15.65
N LYS A 144 8.77 18.68 16.37
CA LYS A 144 9.37 19.35 17.54
C LYS A 144 10.89 19.23 17.49
N LYS A 145 11.55 20.20 18.12
CA LYS A 145 12.95 20.10 18.55
C LYS A 145 12.96 20.06 20.07
N LEU A 146 13.80 19.18 20.58
CA LEU A 146 14.17 19.10 21.97
C LEU A 146 15.58 19.65 22.10
N SER A 147 15.74 20.60 23.01
CA SER A 147 17.04 21.12 23.41
C SER A 147 17.24 20.88 24.90
N ALA A 148 18.33 20.24 25.29
CA ALA A 148 18.61 19.96 26.69
C ALA A 148 20.06 20.30 27.05
N PRO A 149 20.31 20.81 28.28
CA PRO A 149 21.67 20.97 28.77
C PRO A 149 22.35 19.61 28.93
N GLU A 150 23.69 19.60 28.97
CA GLU A 150 24.51 18.40 29.18
C GLU A 150 24.04 17.60 30.42
N ASP A 151 23.84 16.31 30.22
CA ASP A 151 23.42 15.35 31.23
C ASP A 151 23.98 13.96 30.86
N GLU A 152 24.19 13.11 31.86
CA GLU A 152 24.78 11.78 31.67
C GLU A 152 23.82 10.82 30.95
N ALA A 153 22.51 10.99 31.10
CA ALA A 153 21.50 10.10 30.53
C ALA A 153 20.16 10.79 30.23
N TYR A 154 19.65 10.58 29.02
CA TYR A 154 18.35 11.08 28.57
C TYR A 154 17.35 9.95 28.41
N THR A 155 16.09 10.25 28.71
CA THR A 155 14.95 9.39 28.36
C THR A 155 13.85 10.25 27.78
N ILE A 156 13.49 9.96 26.53
CA ILE A 156 12.43 10.62 25.79
C ILE A 156 11.34 9.60 25.52
N LYS A 157 10.13 9.87 25.98
CA LYS A 157 8.93 9.08 25.66
C LYS A 157 8.02 9.84 24.71
N ILE A 158 7.66 9.18 23.62
CA ILE A 158 6.84 9.78 22.55
C ILE A 158 5.71 8.82 22.20
N ARG A 159 4.48 9.31 22.22
CA ARG A 159 3.30 8.56 21.80
C ARG A 159 2.87 9.05 20.43
N LEU A 160 2.90 8.16 19.44
CA LEU A 160 2.61 8.50 18.04
C LEU A 160 1.56 7.56 17.46
N PRO A 161 0.69 8.03 16.55
CA PRO A 161 -0.27 7.18 15.86
C PRO A 161 0.42 6.21 14.91
N MET A 162 0.01 4.95 14.91
CA MET A 162 0.35 4.05 13.81
C MET A 162 -0.42 4.43 12.55
N ARG A 163 0.28 4.41 11.41
CA ARG A 163 -0.31 4.54 10.08
C ARG A 163 -1.28 3.41 9.82
N LYS A 164 -2.46 3.73 9.31
CA LYS A 164 -3.52 2.74 9.01
C LYS A 164 -3.74 2.60 7.52
N ILE A 165 -3.69 1.37 7.03
CA ILE A 165 -4.12 1.04 5.66
C ILE A 165 -5.51 0.41 5.75
N PHE A 166 -6.41 0.89 4.89
CA PHE A 166 -7.80 0.47 4.88
C PHE A 166 -8.12 -0.33 3.61
N ASP A 167 -8.89 -1.41 3.73
CA ASP A 167 -9.62 -2.04 2.62
C ASP A 167 -11.11 -1.70 2.80
N ARG A 168 -11.66 -0.83 1.93
CA ARG A 168 -13.09 -0.44 1.93
C ARG A 168 -13.66 -0.02 3.30
N ASN A 169 -12.85 0.64 4.14
CA ASN A 169 -13.15 1.12 5.51
C ASN A 169 -12.76 0.19 6.67
N LYS A 170 -12.18 -0.98 6.42
CA LYS A 170 -11.60 -1.82 7.49
C LYS A 170 -10.10 -1.63 7.56
N VAL A 171 -9.56 -1.37 8.75
CA VAL A 171 -8.10 -1.37 8.96
C VAL A 171 -7.59 -2.78 8.71
N ILE A 172 -6.70 -2.93 7.73
CA ILE A 172 -6.08 -4.22 7.39
C ILE A 172 -4.63 -4.30 7.84
N ILE A 173 -3.94 -3.16 7.88
CA ILE A 173 -2.53 -3.03 8.28
C ILE A 173 -2.41 -1.79 9.15
N ARG A 174 -1.68 -1.92 10.25
CA ARG A 174 -1.13 -0.83 11.05
C ARG A 174 0.37 -0.88 10.94
N LEU A 175 0.96 0.29 10.81
CA LEU A 175 2.36 0.42 10.45
C LEU A 175 2.99 1.52 11.28
N SER A 176 4.13 1.22 11.90
CA SER A 176 4.98 2.21 12.53
C SER A 176 6.41 2.00 12.04
N THR A 177 7.01 3.06 11.50
CA THR A 177 8.40 3.03 11.08
C THR A 177 9.16 4.06 11.90
N PHE A 178 10.02 3.56 12.78
CA PHE A 178 10.97 4.35 13.53
C PHE A 178 12.23 4.55 12.71
N ILE A 179 12.70 5.78 12.60
CA ILE A 179 13.94 6.16 11.92
C ILE A 179 14.80 7.04 12.83
N THR A 180 16.11 6.86 12.74
CA THR A 180 17.09 7.68 13.41
C THR A 180 18.41 7.70 12.64
N ASN A 181 19.22 8.72 12.84
CA ASN A 181 20.59 8.81 12.31
C ASN A 181 21.67 8.44 13.34
N ALA A 182 21.30 8.19 14.60
CA ALA A 182 22.22 7.67 15.61
C ALA A 182 22.26 6.15 15.56
N LYS A 183 23.43 5.57 15.85
CA LYS A 183 23.58 4.11 15.91
C LYS A 183 22.71 3.54 17.03
N ILE A 184 21.83 2.61 16.68
CA ILE A 184 21.01 1.86 17.65
C ILE A 184 21.82 0.68 18.16
N ASP A 185 22.04 0.62 19.49
CA ASP A 185 22.72 -0.51 20.11
C ASP A 185 21.76 -1.66 20.41
N ASN A 186 20.51 -1.36 20.78
CA ASN A 186 19.47 -2.35 20.98
C ASN A 186 18.06 -1.76 20.75
N ILE A 187 17.18 -2.58 20.15
CA ILE A 187 15.77 -2.25 19.95
C ILE A 187 14.92 -3.39 20.50
N LEU A 188 14.03 -3.08 21.45
CA LEU A 188 13.06 -4.02 21.98
C LEU A 188 11.68 -3.70 21.44
N ASP A 189 11.11 -4.70 20.78
CA ASP A 189 9.81 -4.62 20.16
C ASP A 189 8.91 -5.75 20.68
N ASP A 190 7.67 -5.40 21.03
CA ASP A 190 6.64 -6.40 21.37
C ASP A 190 6.28 -7.27 20.15
N GLU A 191 6.47 -6.74 18.95
CA GLU A 191 6.16 -7.39 17.68
C GLU A 191 7.40 -7.58 16.81
N LYS A 192 7.35 -8.52 15.87
CA LYS A 192 8.48 -8.73 14.96
C LYS A 192 8.69 -7.51 14.07
N SER A 193 9.86 -6.89 14.17
CA SER A 193 10.26 -5.75 13.35
C SER A 193 11.13 -6.14 12.16
N ILE A 194 11.09 -5.26 11.16
CA ILE A 194 11.98 -5.25 10.01
C ILE A 194 13.03 -4.19 10.28
N ASN A 195 14.29 -4.60 10.42
CA ASN A 195 15.41 -3.71 10.68
C ASN A 195 16.29 -3.61 9.44
N LEU A 196 16.64 -2.37 9.06
CA LEU A 196 17.45 -2.08 7.88
C LEU A 196 18.24 -0.79 8.10
N ASN A 197 19.35 -0.68 7.39
CA ASN A 197 20.17 0.52 7.35
C ASN A 197 20.21 1.03 5.92
N VAL A 198 19.79 2.27 5.69
CA VAL A 198 19.78 2.90 4.36
C VAL A 198 20.47 4.25 4.47
N GLY A 199 21.60 4.38 3.77
CA GLY A 199 22.49 5.54 3.94
C GLY A 199 22.97 5.67 5.39
N GLU A 200 22.72 6.83 5.98
CA GLU A 200 23.10 7.16 7.37
C GLU A 200 21.98 6.85 8.38
N TYR A 201 20.85 6.29 7.93
CA TYR A 201 19.69 6.06 8.77
C TYR A 201 19.53 4.61 9.19
N TYR A 202 19.29 4.41 10.48
CA TYR A 202 18.83 3.18 11.09
C TYR A 202 17.30 3.20 11.11
N ILE A 203 16.71 2.16 10.53
CA ILE A 203 15.26 2.09 10.32
C ILE A 203 14.74 0.80 10.91
N SER A 204 13.65 0.92 11.66
CA SER A 204 12.93 -0.23 12.20
C SER A 204 11.43 -0.09 11.98
N SER A 205 10.83 -1.03 11.27
CA SER A 205 9.41 -1.02 10.90
C SER A 205 8.64 -2.17 11.52
N ILE A 206 7.50 -1.88 12.15
CA ILE A 206 6.55 -2.86 12.68
C ILE A 206 5.30 -2.86 11.80
N GLU A 207 4.93 -4.04 11.32
CA GLU A 207 3.73 -4.29 10.52
C GLU A 207 2.75 -5.19 11.28
N ILE A 208 1.65 -4.62 11.78
CA ILE A 208 0.57 -5.37 12.43
C ILE A 208 -0.57 -5.50 11.45
N TYR A 209 -1.01 -6.72 11.17
CA TYR A 209 -1.99 -6.93 10.11
C TYR A 209 -3.02 -8.00 10.41
N ASN A 210 -4.22 -7.79 9.86
CA ASN A 210 -5.31 -8.76 9.99
C ASN A 210 -5.11 -9.91 8.98
N LYS A 211 -4.54 -11.02 9.47
CA LYS A 211 -4.25 -12.23 8.69
C LYS A 211 -5.45 -12.73 7.89
N ASN A 212 -6.65 -12.72 8.48
CA ASN A 212 -7.85 -13.22 7.81
C ASN A 212 -8.28 -12.31 6.66
N LEU A 213 -8.25 -10.98 6.86
CA LEU A 213 -8.60 -10.03 5.79
C LEU A 213 -7.58 -10.08 4.65
N ILE A 214 -6.29 -10.15 4.98
CA ILE A 214 -5.21 -10.27 3.98
C ILE A 214 -5.29 -11.61 3.23
N PHE A 215 -5.49 -12.71 3.94
CA PHE A 215 -5.65 -14.02 3.30
C PHE A 215 -6.85 -14.04 2.35
N ASN A 216 -8.02 -13.57 2.81
CA ASN A 216 -9.22 -13.48 1.96
C ASN A 216 -9.02 -12.56 0.76
N HIS A 217 -8.26 -11.47 0.93
CA HIS A 217 -7.86 -10.60 -0.16
C HIS A 217 -7.05 -11.38 -1.21
N ILE A 218 -5.95 -12.01 -0.78
CA ILE A 218 -5.00 -12.70 -1.66
C ILE A 218 -5.69 -13.88 -2.35
N LEU A 219 -6.42 -14.70 -1.59
CA LEU A 219 -7.18 -15.85 -2.09
C LEU A 219 -8.23 -15.41 -3.12
N GLY A 220 -8.98 -14.34 -2.84
CA GLY A 220 -9.99 -13.81 -3.76
C GLY A 220 -9.39 -13.36 -5.10
N LYS A 221 -8.16 -12.83 -5.09
CA LYS A 221 -7.42 -12.48 -6.32
C LYS A 221 -7.05 -13.73 -7.11
N TYR A 222 -6.47 -14.74 -6.47
CA TYR A 222 -6.12 -16.01 -7.11
C TYR A 222 -7.33 -16.74 -7.70
N ILE A 223 -8.44 -16.81 -6.97
CA ILE A 223 -9.69 -17.42 -7.46
C ILE A 223 -10.16 -16.72 -8.73
N ARG A 224 -10.15 -15.37 -8.76
CA ARG A 224 -10.53 -14.61 -9.97
C ARG A 224 -9.60 -14.90 -11.14
N VAL A 225 -8.30 -14.97 -10.92
CA VAL A 225 -7.31 -15.32 -11.95
C VAL A 225 -7.58 -16.72 -12.51
N ILE A 226 -7.80 -17.71 -11.64
CA ILE A 226 -8.13 -19.08 -12.05
C ILE A 226 -9.43 -19.11 -12.86
N CYS A 227 -10.48 -18.41 -12.40
CA CYS A 227 -11.72 -18.28 -13.14
C CYS A 227 -11.49 -17.68 -14.54
N ILE A 228 -10.71 -16.61 -14.66
CA ILE A 228 -10.37 -16.01 -15.96
C ILE A 228 -9.72 -17.05 -16.88
N ILE A 229 -8.73 -17.81 -16.40
CA ILE A 229 -8.05 -18.85 -17.18
C ILE A 229 -9.05 -19.91 -17.66
N ILE A 230 -9.92 -20.41 -16.77
CA ILE A 230 -10.95 -21.41 -17.10
C ILE A 230 -11.87 -20.87 -18.21
N PHE A 231 -12.34 -19.62 -18.09
CA PHE A 231 -13.20 -19.02 -19.09
C PHE A 231 -12.48 -18.79 -20.43
N ILE A 232 -11.19 -18.44 -20.42
CA ILE A 232 -10.39 -18.34 -21.65
C ILE A 232 -10.32 -19.71 -22.35
N VAL A 233 -9.96 -20.77 -21.62
CA VAL A 233 -9.90 -22.14 -22.16
C VAL A 233 -11.26 -22.57 -22.70
N TYR A 234 -12.34 -22.24 -22.01
CA TYR A 234 -13.70 -22.52 -22.46
C TYR A 234 -14.04 -21.78 -23.77
N VAL A 235 -13.69 -20.50 -23.88
CA VAL A 235 -13.87 -19.71 -25.12
C VAL A 235 -13.13 -20.38 -26.29
N PHE A 236 -11.87 -20.77 -26.11
CA PHE A 236 -11.13 -21.50 -27.13
C PHE A 236 -11.80 -22.83 -27.50
N LYS A 237 -12.25 -23.61 -26.51
CA LYS A 237 -12.94 -24.89 -26.76
C LYS A 237 -14.24 -24.70 -27.55
N VAL A 238 -15.00 -23.64 -27.30
CA VAL A 238 -16.25 -23.35 -28.03
C VAL A 238 -15.97 -22.84 -29.45
N ILE A 239 -14.92 -22.06 -29.66
CA ILE A 239 -14.55 -21.55 -30.99
C ILE A 239 -14.00 -22.67 -31.89
N PHE A 240 -13.19 -23.57 -31.34
CA PHE A 240 -12.46 -24.58 -32.11
C PHE A 240 -13.08 -25.98 -32.05
N GLY A 241 -13.87 -26.32 -31.03
CA GLY A 241 -14.29 -27.69 -30.74
C GLY A 241 -15.74 -28.06 -31.07
N THR A 242 -16.68 -27.12 -31.25
CA THR A 242 -18.10 -27.48 -31.41
C THR A 242 -18.65 -27.25 -32.83
N LYS A 243 -19.25 -28.30 -33.42
CA LYS A 243 -20.09 -28.19 -34.63
C LYS A 243 -21.34 -27.33 -34.39
N ARG A 244 -21.80 -27.21 -33.13
CA ARG A 244 -22.87 -26.30 -32.70
C ARG A 244 -22.27 -25.02 -32.11
N LYS A 245 -22.53 -23.93 -32.82
CA LYS A 245 -21.90 -22.61 -32.70
C LYS A 245 -22.80 -21.72 -31.84
N SER A 246 -22.58 -21.65 -30.53
CA SER A 246 -23.32 -20.74 -29.64
C SER A 246 -22.51 -19.47 -29.42
N SER A 247 -22.68 -18.52 -30.33
CA SER A 247 -22.14 -17.15 -30.26
C SER A 247 -22.46 -16.47 -28.92
N LEU A 248 -23.65 -16.74 -28.36
CA LEU A 248 -24.11 -16.22 -27.08
C LEU A 248 -23.24 -16.70 -25.90
N LEU A 249 -22.88 -17.98 -25.84
CA LEU A 249 -22.06 -18.51 -24.75
C LEU A 249 -20.62 -17.96 -24.77
N VAL A 250 -20.07 -17.74 -25.97
CA VAL A 250 -18.77 -17.08 -26.14
C VAL A 250 -18.81 -15.65 -25.62
N LEU A 251 -19.87 -14.90 -25.95
CA LEU A 251 -20.04 -13.52 -25.50
C LEU A 251 -20.22 -13.42 -23.97
N ILE A 252 -21.02 -14.30 -23.36
CA ILE A 252 -21.17 -14.35 -21.90
C ILE A 252 -19.83 -14.67 -21.22
N SER A 253 -19.05 -15.58 -21.79
CA SER A 253 -17.74 -15.97 -21.26
C SER A 253 -16.73 -14.83 -21.35
N LEU A 254 -16.69 -14.13 -22.49
CA LEU A 254 -15.86 -12.94 -22.68
C LEU A 254 -16.26 -11.80 -21.74
N TYR A 255 -17.56 -11.60 -21.55
CA TYR A 255 -18.08 -10.64 -20.58
C TYR A 255 -17.59 -10.95 -19.15
N TYR A 256 -17.65 -12.22 -18.77
CA TYR A 256 -17.18 -12.66 -17.44
C TYR A 256 -15.68 -12.49 -17.27
N ILE A 257 -14.87 -12.78 -18.31
CA ILE A 257 -13.43 -12.51 -18.33
C ILE A 257 -13.18 -11.01 -18.13
N PHE A 258 -13.90 -10.16 -18.87
CA PHE A 258 -13.76 -8.71 -18.78
C PHE A 258 -14.03 -8.18 -17.35
N LEU A 259 -15.14 -8.60 -16.74
CA LEU A 259 -15.49 -8.20 -15.38
C LEU A 259 -14.47 -8.64 -14.32
N ASN A 260 -13.93 -9.85 -14.45
CA ASN A 260 -12.98 -10.38 -13.48
C ASN A 260 -11.57 -9.82 -13.69
N PHE A 261 -11.15 -9.62 -14.93
CA PHE A 261 -9.84 -9.06 -15.26
C PHE A 261 -9.71 -7.65 -14.70
N TYR A 262 -10.73 -6.82 -14.88
CA TYR A 262 -10.78 -5.48 -14.31
C TYR A 262 -10.64 -5.49 -12.78
N LYS A 263 -11.30 -6.44 -12.11
CA LYS A 263 -11.22 -6.64 -10.66
C LYS A 263 -9.90 -7.22 -10.15
N VAL A 264 -9.10 -7.85 -11.02
CA VAL A 264 -7.77 -8.39 -10.70
C VAL A 264 -6.68 -7.33 -10.88
N MET A 265 -6.83 -6.46 -11.88
CA MET A 265 -5.82 -5.45 -12.20
C MET A 265 -5.73 -4.32 -11.18
N GLY A 266 -6.76 -4.10 -10.36
CA GLY A 266 -6.71 -3.16 -9.21
C GLY A 266 -6.50 -1.68 -9.55
N LYS A 267 -6.24 -1.32 -10.81
CA LYS A 267 -5.92 0.03 -11.27
C LYS A 267 -7.18 0.85 -11.54
N GLU A 268 -7.13 2.14 -11.19
CA GLU A 268 -8.16 3.13 -11.53
C GLU A 268 -8.37 3.21 -13.06
N LEU A 269 -9.56 3.67 -13.46
CA LEU A 269 -10.09 3.71 -14.83
C LEU A 269 -9.16 4.30 -15.92
N SER A 270 -8.10 5.04 -15.57
CA SER A 270 -7.19 5.66 -16.55
C SER A 270 -6.46 4.63 -17.41
N GLY A 271 -6.08 3.48 -16.85
CA GLY A 271 -5.59 2.32 -17.63
C GLY A 271 -6.69 1.45 -18.23
N GLY A 272 -7.93 1.60 -17.74
CA GLY A 272 -9.11 0.81 -18.13
C GLY A 272 -9.63 1.14 -19.52
N MET A 273 -9.51 2.39 -20.00
CA MET A 273 -9.93 2.77 -21.36
C MET A 273 -9.16 2.02 -22.44
N GLY A 274 -7.83 1.90 -22.30
CA GLY A 274 -7.01 1.12 -23.24
C GLY A 274 -7.44 -0.34 -23.28
N PHE A 275 -7.77 -0.92 -22.13
CA PHE A 275 -8.27 -2.29 -22.05
C PHE A 275 -9.66 -2.45 -22.68
N ILE A 276 -10.58 -1.51 -22.45
CA ILE A 276 -11.91 -1.50 -23.09
C ILE A 276 -11.78 -1.44 -24.62
N ILE A 277 -10.86 -0.60 -25.13
CA ILE A 277 -10.58 -0.48 -26.57
C ILE A 277 -10.01 -1.80 -27.10
N ILE A 278 -9.00 -2.37 -26.46
CA ILE A 278 -8.39 -3.65 -26.85
C ILE A 278 -9.44 -4.78 -26.83
N PHE A 279 -10.27 -4.84 -25.79
CA PHE A 279 -11.30 -5.88 -25.65
C PHE A 279 -12.42 -5.72 -26.69
N SER A 280 -12.78 -4.48 -27.05
CA SER A 280 -13.74 -4.19 -28.11
C SER A 280 -13.20 -4.56 -29.49
N ILE A 281 -11.92 -4.27 -29.76
CA ILE A 281 -11.22 -4.69 -30.98
C ILE A 281 -11.12 -6.21 -31.04
N PHE A 282 -10.76 -6.87 -29.94
CA PHE A 282 -10.73 -8.33 -29.87
C PHE A 282 -12.11 -8.94 -30.11
N GLY A 283 -13.16 -8.35 -29.52
CA GLY A 283 -14.54 -8.73 -29.76
C GLY A 283 -14.94 -8.59 -31.23
N LEU A 284 -14.53 -7.50 -31.90
CA LEU A 284 -14.77 -7.26 -33.34
C LEU A 284 -14.03 -8.27 -34.21
N ILE A 285 -12.75 -8.53 -33.96
CA ILE A 285 -11.97 -9.52 -34.70
C ILE A 285 -12.59 -10.91 -34.52
N LEU A 286 -12.96 -11.27 -33.30
CA LEU A 286 -13.58 -12.55 -33.00
C LEU A 286 -14.96 -12.69 -33.66
N SER A 287 -15.79 -11.64 -33.63
CA SER A 287 -17.09 -11.67 -34.29
C SER A 287 -16.95 -11.74 -35.81
N SER A 288 -15.93 -11.10 -36.39
CA SER A 288 -15.58 -11.20 -37.80
C SER A 288 -15.16 -12.62 -38.18
N ILE A 289 -14.28 -13.25 -37.38
CA ILE A 289 -13.85 -14.64 -37.57
C ILE A 289 -15.05 -15.60 -37.44
N LEU A 290 -15.91 -15.39 -36.45
CA LEU A 290 -17.13 -16.19 -36.26
C LEU A 290 -18.10 -15.96 -37.42
N ALA A 291 -18.26 -14.74 -37.92
CA ALA A 291 -19.11 -14.43 -39.07
C ALA A 291 -18.59 -15.03 -40.37
N TYR A 292 -17.26 -15.06 -40.57
CA TYR A 292 -16.60 -15.63 -41.75
C TYR A 292 -16.63 -17.16 -41.74
N LYS A 293 -16.25 -17.78 -40.62
CA LYS A 293 -16.20 -19.24 -40.46
C LYS A 293 -17.59 -19.89 -40.39
N PHE A 294 -18.63 -19.09 -40.13
CA PHE A 294 -20.02 -19.53 -39.98
C PHE A 294 -20.99 -18.94 -41.02
N SER A 295 -20.47 -18.22 -42.01
CA SER A 295 -21.11 -17.96 -43.31
C SER A 295 -21.13 -19.22 -44.16
#